data_AF-A0A7N9DFC1-F1
#
_entry.id   AF-A0A7N9DFC1-F1
#
_cell.length_a   1.000
_cell.length_b   1.000
_cell.length_c   1.000
_cell.angle_alpha   90.00
_cell.angle_beta   90.00
_cell.angle_gamma   90.00
#
_symmetry.space_group_name_H-M   'P 1'
#
loop_
_entity.id
_entity.type
_entity.pdbx_description
1 polymer ?
#
loop_
_entity_poly.entity_id
_entity_poly.type
_entity_poly.pdbx_seq_one_letter_code
_entity_poly.pdbx_strand_id
1 'polypeptide(L)'
;MVPQRRRRGKVVLPVTSLLQARGPRSPCLFASGAASQSGCLLSFAEAGLCMAHYESGFDTAFVDHNPDGSSEYGIFQLNSAWWCDNGITPTKNLCHMDCHDLLNRHILDDIMCAKQIVSSQNGLSAWTSWRRHCSGHDLSEWLKGCDMNVKIDPKIHP
;
A
#
# COMPACT_ATOMS: atom_id res chain seq x y z
N MET A 1 8.18 -27.49 37.02
CA MET A 1 8.69 -27.97 35.71
C MET A 1 8.05 -27.11 34.63
N VAL A 2 8.81 -26.25 33.97
CA VAL A 2 8.32 -25.31 32.93
C VAL A 2 8.64 -25.90 31.56
N PRO A 3 7.69 -26.00 30.62
CA PRO A 3 7.97 -26.55 29.30
C PRO A 3 8.73 -25.53 28.45
N GLN A 4 9.91 -25.92 27.97
CA GLN A 4 10.75 -25.15 27.05
C GLN A 4 10.03 -24.96 25.70
N ARG A 5 9.70 -23.73 25.33
CA ARG A 5 9.20 -23.39 23.98
C ARG A 5 10.33 -23.56 22.96
N ARG A 6 10.18 -24.50 22.02
CA ARG A 6 11.04 -24.61 20.84
C ARG A 6 10.98 -23.30 20.04
N ARG A 7 12.12 -22.64 19.83
CA ARG A 7 12.25 -21.54 18.88
C ARG A 7 11.98 -22.09 17.48
N ARG A 8 10.89 -21.65 16.83
CA ARG A 8 10.70 -21.86 15.38
C ARG A 8 11.76 -21.02 14.67
N GLY A 9 12.73 -21.67 14.05
CA GLY A 9 13.68 -21.01 13.15
C GLY A 9 12.90 -20.34 12.02
N LYS A 10 13.27 -19.09 11.69
CA LYS A 10 12.78 -18.42 10.49
C LYS A 10 13.32 -19.20 9.29
N VAL A 11 12.43 -19.88 8.58
CA VAL A 11 12.76 -20.44 7.27
C VAL A 11 12.87 -19.25 6.32
N VAL A 12 14.09 -18.88 5.96
CA VAL A 12 14.33 -17.93 4.87
C VAL A 12 14.11 -18.71 3.59
N LEU A 13 12.93 -18.56 3.00
CA LEU A 13 12.64 -19.15 1.70
C LEU A 13 13.40 -18.35 0.62
N PRO A 14 14.07 -19.02 -0.32
CA PRO A 14 14.71 -18.35 -1.44
C PRO A 14 13.67 -17.60 -2.29
N VAL A 15 14.05 -16.40 -2.74
CA VAL A 15 13.22 -15.43 -3.49
C VAL A 15 12.63 -16.01 -4.79
N THR A 16 13.08 -17.19 -5.21
CA THR A 16 12.65 -17.87 -6.45
C THR A 16 11.46 -18.82 -6.32
N SER A 17 10.85 -19.01 -5.13
CA SER A 17 9.75 -20.00 -4.95
C SER A 17 8.34 -19.43 -4.69
N LEU A 18 8.12 -18.13 -4.85
CA LEU A 18 6.79 -17.52 -4.62
C LEU A 18 6.00 -17.23 -5.90
N LEU A 19 5.94 -18.20 -6.83
CA LEU A 19 5.03 -18.08 -7.99
C LEU A 19 3.63 -18.64 -7.77
N GLN A 20 3.26 -19.06 -6.55
CA GLN A 20 1.94 -19.60 -6.26
C GLN A 20 1.41 -19.12 -4.90
N ALA A 21 1.14 -17.83 -4.78
CA ALA A 21 0.25 -17.32 -3.74
C ALA A 21 -0.91 -16.58 -4.42
N ARG A 22 -2.12 -17.09 -4.22
CA ARG A 22 -3.35 -16.49 -4.74
C ARG A 22 -3.71 -15.26 -3.88
N GLY A 23 -3.17 -14.10 -4.27
CA GLY A 23 -3.63 -12.75 -3.92
C GLY A 23 -3.99 -11.98 -5.20
N PRO A 24 -4.46 -10.71 -5.16
CA PRO A 24 -4.89 -10.01 -6.37
C PRO A 24 -3.77 -9.98 -7.43
N ARG A 25 -4.18 -10.24 -8.67
CA ARG A 25 -3.34 -10.61 -9.80
C ARG A 25 -2.40 -9.47 -10.17
N SER A 26 -1.10 -9.67 -9.94
CA SER A 26 0.02 -8.97 -10.58
C SER A 26 0.24 -7.49 -10.19
N PRO A 27 1.49 -7.07 -9.94
CA PRO A 27 1.87 -5.66 -9.66
C PRO A 27 1.27 -4.64 -10.65
N CYS A 28 1.07 -5.04 -11.91
CA CYS A 28 0.57 -4.15 -12.96
C CYS A 28 -0.92 -3.78 -12.85
N LEU A 29 -1.74 -4.57 -12.16
CA LEU A 29 -3.15 -4.20 -11.91
C LEU A 29 -3.22 -3.00 -10.96
N PHE A 30 -2.37 -3.01 -9.93
CA PHE A 30 -2.20 -1.88 -9.03
C PHE A 30 -1.69 -0.64 -9.77
N ALA A 31 -0.65 -0.82 -10.60
CA ALA A 31 -0.07 0.27 -11.39
C ALA A 31 -1.12 0.94 -12.29
N SER A 32 -1.99 0.14 -12.92
CA SER A 32 -3.07 0.63 -13.78
C SER A 32 -4.07 1.50 -13.02
N GLY A 33 -4.41 1.15 -11.77
CA GLY A 33 -5.28 1.96 -10.90
C GLY A 33 -4.65 3.30 -10.51
N ALA A 34 -3.34 3.33 -10.27
CA ALA A 34 -2.59 4.55 -9.97
C ALA A 34 -2.41 5.47 -11.19
N ALA A 35 -2.44 4.93 -12.41
CA ALA A 35 -2.12 5.67 -13.65
C ALA A 35 -3.22 6.64 -14.13
N SER A 36 -4.46 6.54 -13.63
CA SER A 36 -5.64 7.18 -14.23
C SER A 36 -5.78 8.71 -14.01
N GLN A 37 -4.79 9.43 -13.48
CA GLN A 37 -5.03 10.77 -12.87
C GLN A 37 -4.15 11.96 -13.37
N SER A 38 -3.51 11.95 -14.55
CA SER A 38 -2.78 13.10 -15.16
C SER A 38 -1.63 13.82 -14.37
N GLY A 39 -0.41 13.82 -14.96
CA GLY A 39 0.56 14.93 -14.87
C GLY A 39 1.65 14.91 -13.79
N CYS A 40 1.41 14.36 -12.60
CA CYS A 40 2.39 14.26 -11.49
C CYS A 40 2.50 12.83 -10.93
N LEU A 41 2.12 11.83 -11.73
CA LEU A 41 1.70 10.49 -11.25
C LEU A 41 2.63 9.33 -11.53
N LEU A 42 3.61 9.50 -12.42
CA LEU A 42 4.63 8.47 -12.63
C LEU A 42 5.41 8.18 -11.33
N SER A 43 5.56 9.18 -10.45
CA SER A 43 6.24 9.06 -9.15
C SER A 43 5.44 8.29 -8.10
N PHE A 44 4.11 8.46 -8.02
CA PHE A 44 3.31 7.72 -7.03
C PHE A 44 3.09 6.27 -7.44
N ALA A 45 3.03 5.94 -8.73
CA ALA A 45 2.84 4.54 -9.15
C ALA A 45 4.02 3.65 -8.73
N GLU A 46 5.25 4.07 -9.00
CA GLU A 46 6.47 3.37 -8.57
C GLU A 46 6.58 3.29 -7.05
N ALA A 47 6.38 4.44 -6.39
CA ALA A 47 6.47 4.51 -4.94
C ALA A 47 5.39 3.67 -4.24
N GLY A 48 4.17 3.75 -4.75
CA GLY A 48 3.02 2.99 -4.28
C GLY A 48 3.21 1.49 -4.44
N LEU A 49 3.81 1.03 -5.53
CA LEU A 49 4.13 -0.40 -5.72
C LEU A 49 5.14 -0.92 -4.71
N CYS A 50 6.22 -0.16 -4.49
CA CYS A 50 7.21 -0.53 -3.49
C CYS A 50 6.60 -0.55 -2.08
N MET A 51 5.81 0.47 -1.72
CA MET A 51 5.13 0.51 -0.43
C MET A 51 4.15 -0.66 -0.28
N ALA A 52 3.26 -0.88 -1.24
CA ALA A 52 2.28 -1.97 -1.19
C ALA A 52 2.94 -3.34 -1.01
N HIS A 53 4.11 -3.56 -1.61
CA HIS A 53 4.87 -4.78 -1.41
C HIS A 53 5.33 -4.95 0.05
N TYR A 54 5.94 -3.92 0.64
CA TYR A 54 6.52 -4.01 1.98
C TYR A 54 5.50 -3.86 3.11
N GLU A 55 4.39 -3.17 2.87
CA GLU A 55 3.33 -2.97 3.87
C GLU A 55 2.40 -4.19 3.96
N SER A 56 1.92 -4.70 2.83
CA SER A 56 0.88 -5.76 2.82
C SER A 56 1.21 -6.96 1.93
N GLY A 57 2.32 -6.93 1.18
CA GLY A 57 2.58 -7.96 0.16
C GLY A 57 1.56 -7.95 -0.98
N PHE A 58 0.96 -6.78 -1.26
CA PHE A 58 -0.16 -6.59 -2.20
C PHE A 58 -1.49 -7.22 -1.78
N ASP A 59 -1.65 -7.62 -0.51
CA ASP A 59 -2.93 -8.11 -0.01
C ASP A 59 -3.83 -6.94 0.41
N THR A 60 -4.85 -6.65 -0.40
CA THR A 60 -5.81 -5.58 -0.10
C THR A 60 -6.69 -5.89 1.10
N ALA A 61 -6.80 -7.15 1.53
CA ALA A 61 -7.58 -7.53 2.70
C ALA A 61 -6.72 -7.63 3.98
N PHE A 62 -5.47 -7.19 3.93
CA PHE A 62 -4.55 -7.29 5.06
C PHE A 62 -4.93 -6.31 6.18
N VAL A 63 -4.98 -6.83 7.40
CA VAL A 63 -5.24 -6.06 8.62
C VAL A 63 -4.19 -6.44 9.65
N ASP A 64 -3.51 -5.44 10.21
CA ASP A 64 -2.64 -5.61 11.36
C ASP A 64 -3.20 -4.83 12.57
N HIS A 65 -2.91 -5.34 13.77
CA HIS A 65 -3.44 -4.79 15.02
C HIS A 65 -2.30 -4.24 15.88
N ASN A 66 -2.39 -2.96 16.22
CA ASN A 66 -1.37 -2.29 17.01
C ASN A 66 -1.62 -2.47 18.52
N PRO A 67 -0.56 -2.47 19.35
CA PRO A 67 -0.69 -2.58 20.81
C PRO A 67 -1.46 -1.44 21.48
N ASP A 68 -1.57 -0.28 20.82
CA ASP A 68 -2.33 0.88 21.30
C ASP A 68 -3.84 0.78 21.03
N GLY A 69 -4.30 -0.31 20.40
CA GLY A 69 -5.70 -0.54 20.04
C GLY A 69 -6.11 0.06 18.70
N SER A 70 -5.20 0.75 17.99
CA SER A 70 -5.41 1.08 16.57
C SER A 70 -5.18 -0.14 15.69
N SER A 71 -5.58 -0.06 14.43
CA SER A 71 -5.34 -1.11 13.44
C SER A 71 -4.97 -0.50 12.10
N GLU A 72 -4.16 -1.21 11.33
CA GLU A 72 -3.67 -0.84 10.01
C GLU A 72 -4.47 -1.61 8.96
N TYR A 73 -5.02 -0.90 7.96
CA TYR A 73 -5.94 -1.48 6.99
C TYR A 73 -5.43 -1.41 5.56
N GLY A 74 -5.66 -2.50 4.83
CA GLY A 74 -5.57 -2.53 3.38
C GLY A 74 -4.15 -2.48 2.85
N ILE A 75 -4.05 -2.21 1.55
CA ILE A 75 -2.83 -2.41 0.77
C ILE A 75 -1.67 -1.49 1.21
N PHE A 76 -2.00 -0.31 1.75
CA PHE A 76 -1.04 0.69 2.23
C PHE A 76 -0.93 0.76 3.75
N GLN A 77 -1.61 -0.14 4.48
CA GLN A 77 -1.62 -0.15 5.94
C GLN A 77 -1.99 1.24 6.50
N LEU A 78 -3.24 1.65 6.27
CA LEU A 78 -3.76 2.92 6.73
C LEU A 78 -4.29 2.78 8.16
N ASN A 79 -3.70 3.53 9.08
CA ASN A 79 -4.00 3.47 10.51
C ASN A 79 -5.38 4.08 10.88
N SER A 80 -6.16 3.35 11.69
CA SER A 80 -7.49 3.75 12.17
C SER A 80 -7.53 4.91 13.16
N ALA A 81 -6.43 5.29 13.80
CA ALA A 81 -6.41 6.45 14.69
C ALA A 81 -6.36 7.80 13.92
N TRP A 82 -5.99 7.77 12.64
CA TRP A 82 -5.71 8.98 11.86
C TRP A 82 -6.52 9.08 10.56
N TRP A 83 -6.56 8.00 9.77
CA TRP A 83 -6.93 8.10 8.36
C TRP A 83 -8.37 7.69 8.09
N CYS A 84 -8.83 6.60 8.70
CA CYS A 84 -10.17 6.05 8.52
C CYS A 84 -10.85 5.83 9.88
N ASP A 85 -12.15 5.53 9.86
CA ASP A 85 -12.94 5.18 11.04
C ASP A 85 -13.38 3.72 11.01
N ASN A 86 -13.15 2.98 12.10
CA ASN A 86 -13.60 1.59 12.28
C ASN A 86 -14.66 1.43 13.38
N GLY A 87 -15.11 2.53 13.99
CA GLY A 87 -16.05 2.54 15.12
C GLY A 87 -15.51 2.01 16.45
N ILE A 88 -14.21 1.67 16.52
CA ILE A 88 -13.56 1.08 17.71
C ILE A 88 -12.50 2.04 18.27
N THR A 89 -11.61 2.52 17.41
CA THR A 89 -10.49 3.40 17.79
C THR A 89 -10.92 4.87 17.65
N PRO A 90 -10.71 5.75 18.66
CA PRO A 90 -10.91 7.17 18.48
C PRO A 90 -10.03 7.71 17.34
N THR A 91 -10.64 8.39 16.36
CA THR A 91 -9.97 8.72 15.09
C THR A 91 -10.10 10.20 14.72
N LYS A 92 -9.13 10.70 13.94
CA LYS A 92 -9.24 11.97 13.20
C LYS A 92 -9.99 11.82 11.87
N ASN A 93 -10.06 10.60 11.33
CA ASN A 93 -10.68 10.25 10.07
C ASN A 93 -10.40 11.27 8.94
N LEU A 94 -9.11 11.53 8.68
CA LEU A 94 -8.67 12.56 7.73
C LEU A 94 -9.00 12.25 6.27
N CYS A 95 -9.22 10.98 5.94
CA CYS A 95 -9.68 10.55 4.61
C CYS A 95 -11.22 10.45 4.53
N HIS A 96 -11.94 10.72 5.62
CA HIS A 96 -13.40 10.75 5.69
C HIS A 96 -14.07 9.47 5.17
N MET A 97 -13.57 8.31 5.60
CA MET A 97 -14.02 7.00 5.10
C MET A 97 -14.06 5.93 6.20
N ASP A 98 -14.76 4.82 5.95
CA ASP A 98 -14.75 3.63 6.81
C ASP A 98 -13.49 2.80 6.52
N CYS A 99 -12.84 2.28 7.55
CA CYS A 99 -11.67 1.43 7.38
C CYS A 99 -11.98 0.12 6.63
N HIS A 100 -13.24 -0.34 6.64
CA HIS A 100 -13.65 -1.53 5.88
C HIS A 100 -13.68 -1.29 4.38
N ASP A 101 -13.84 -0.03 3.92
CA ASP A 101 -13.79 0.29 2.50
C ASP A 101 -12.41 -0.07 1.93
N LEU A 102 -11.34 0.11 2.71
CA LEU A 102 -9.95 -0.21 2.32
C LEU A 102 -9.65 -1.71 2.14
N LEU A 103 -10.58 -2.60 2.52
CA LEU A 103 -10.38 -4.05 2.47
C LEU A 103 -10.91 -4.69 1.18
N ASN A 104 -11.40 -3.86 0.27
CA ASN A 104 -12.06 -4.29 -0.96
C ASN A 104 -11.01 -4.53 -2.09
N ARG A 105 -11.44 -4.97 -3.29
CA ARG A 105 -10.52 -5.24 -4.41
C ARG A 105 -10.22 -4.02 -5.28
N HIS A 106 -11.09 -3.02 -5.21
CA HIS A 106 -10.90 -1.71 -5.79
C HIS A 106 -10.03 -0.91 -4.82
N ILE A 107 -8.89 -0.44 -5.33
CA ILE A 107 -7.87 0.26 -4.54
C ILE A 107 -7.88 1.78 -4.78
N LEU A 108 -8.93 2.29 -5.43
CA LEU A 108 -8.95 3.70 -5.86
C LEU A 108 -9.08 4.63 -4.66
N ASP A 109 -9.91 4.25 -3.71
CA ASP A 109 -10.07 4.86 -2.39
C ASP A 109 -8.78 4.78 -1.57
N ASP A 110 -8.10 3.62 -1.54
CA ASP A 110 -6.77 3.48 -0.93
C ASP A 110 -5.77 4.46 -1.53
N ILE A 111 -5.70 4.55 -2.87
CA ILE A 111 -4.79 5.43 -3.59
C ILE A 111 -5.12 6.89 -3.31
N MET A 112 -6.40 7.27 -3.28
CA MET A 112 -6.81 8.64 -2.98
C MET A 112 -6.40 9.06 -1.57
N CYS A 113 -6.64 8.20 -0.57
CA CYS A 113 -6.22 8.47 0.80
C CYS A 113 -4.69 8.53 0.92
N ALA A 114 -3.96 7.59 0.31
CA ALA A 114 -2.50 7.60 0.32
C ALA A 114 -1.91 8.86 -0.34
N LYS A 115 -2.50 9.33 -1.45
CA LYS A 115 -2.10 10.60 -2.09
C LYS A 115 -2.32 11.80 -1.16
N GLN A 116 -3.39 11.80 -0.37
CA GLN A 116 -3.64 12.86 0.61
C GLN A 116 -2.57 12.87 1.71
N ILE A 117 -2.17 11.70 2.20
CA ILE A 117 -1.07 11.56 3.17
C ILE A 117 0.24 12.06 2.57
N VAL A 118 0.55 11.68 1.33
CA VAL A 118 1.77 12.14 0.63
C VAL A 118 1.73 13.64 0.36
N SER A 119 0.55 14.25 0.28
CA SER A 119 0.41 15.70 0.13
C SER A 119 0.58 16.44 1.46
N SER A 120 0.69 15.73 2.59
CA SER A 120 0.98 16.29 3.91
C SER A 120 2.49 16.59 4.10
N GLN A 121 2.84 17.27 5.19
CA GLN A 121 4.21 17.73 5.47
C GLN A 121 5.29 16.64 5.38
N ASN A 122 4.93 15.37 5.63
CA ASN A 122 5.88 14.26 5.69
C ASN A 122 6.07 13.53 4.34
N GLY A 123 5.25 13.80 3.33
CA GLY A 123 5.32 13.07 2.07
C GLY A 123 5.20 11.55 2.24
N LEU A 124 5.90 10.81 1.37
CA LEU A 124 6.04 9.35 1.48
C LEU A 124 6.80 8.89 2.74
N SER A 125 7.52 9.79 3.40
CA SER A 125 8.27 9.47 4.63
C SER A 125 7.35 9.23 5.85
N ALA A 126 6.05 9.46 5.70
CA ALA A 126 5.04 9.03 6.67
C ALA A 126 5.10 7.51 6.92
N TRP A 127 5.43 6.72 5.89
CA TRP A 127 5.59 5.27 6.02
C TRP A 127 7.03 4.91 6.42
N THR A 128 7.14 4.09 7.47
CA THR A 128 8.45 3.59 7.90
C THR A 128 9.04 2.60 6.90
N SER A 129 8.19 1.79 6.24
CA SER A 129 8.62 0.83 5.22
C SER A 129 9.17 1.55 3.99
N TRP A 130 8.56 2.66 3.57
CA TRP A 130 9.10 3.54 2.53
C TRP A 130 10.53 3.98 2.84
N ARG A 131 10.76 4.55 4.03
CA ARG A 131 12.09 5.06 4.44
C ARG A 131 13.16 3.96 4.48
N ARG A 132 12.78 2.72 4.80
CA ARG A 132 13.71 1.60 4.97
C ARG A 132 14.01 0.85 3.67
N HIS A 133 13.06 0.79 2.75
CA HIS A 133 13.11 -0.17 1.65
C HIS A 133 12.95 0.44 0.25
N CYS A 134 12.43 1.66 0.15
CA CYS A 134 12.08 2.27 -1.13
C CYS A 134 12.82 3.60 -1.36
N SER A 135 12.96 4.43 -0.32
CA SER A 135 13.61 5.73 -0.42
C SER A 135 15.08 5.59 -0.84
N GLY A 136 15.47 6.30 -1.90
CA GLY A 136 16.85 6.30 -2.41
C GLY A 136 17.22 5.09 -3.28
N HIS A 137 16.25 4.22 -3.59
CA HIS A 137 16.41 3.11 -4.53
C HIS A 137 15.85 3.46 -5.91
N ASP A 138 16.36 2.81 -6.95
CA ASP A 138 15.75 2.85 -8.29
C ASP A 138 14.47 2.01 -8.27
N LEU A 139 13.33 2.67 -8.48
CA LEU A 139 12.01 2.03 -8.45
C LEU A 139 11.49 1.67 -9.84
N SER A 140 12.23 1.96 -10.90
CA SER A 140 11.84 1.65 -12.29
C SER A 140 11.57 0.16 -12.50
N GLU A 141 12.21 -0.70 -11.69
CA GLU A 141 12.00 -2.15 -11.72
C GLU A 141 10.57 -2.56 -11.38
N TRP A 142 9.87 -1.78 -10.55
CA TRP A 142 8.48 -2.08 -10.17
C TRP A 142 7.51 -1.92 -11.33
N LEU A 143 7.85 -1.12 -12.35
CA LEU A 143 7.05 -0.91 -13.55
C LEU A 143 7.47 -1.80 -14.73
N LYS A 144 8.56 -2.57 -14.61
CA LYS A 144 9.02 -3.45 -15.70
C LYS A 144 7.94 -4.49 -16.03
N GLY A 145 7.50 -4.49 -17.29
CA GLY A 145 6.48 -5.42 -17.79
C GLY A 145 5.03 -4.98 -17.52
N CYS A 146 4.82 -3.79 -16.95
CA CYS A 146 3.51 -3.19 -16.86
C CYS A 146 3.22 -2.37 -18.12
N ASP A 147 2.27 -2.84 -18.93
CA ASP A 147 1.80 -2.12 -20.12
C ASP A 147 0.84 -1.01 -19.68
N MET A 148 1.41 0.11 -19.24
CA MET A 148 0.70 1.28 -18.74
C MET A 148 0.15 2.07 -19.93
N ASN A 149 -0.89 1.53 -20.58
CA ASN A 149 -1.63 2.24 -21.63
C ASN A 149 -2.45 3.38 -21.00
N VAL A 150 -1.76 4.48 -20.67
CA VAL A 150 -2.39 5.75 -20.29
C VAL A 150 -3.05 6.31 -21.54
N LYS A 151 -4.38 6.17 -21.64
CA LYS A 151 -5.16 6.93 -22.60
C LYS A 151 -5.06 8.40 -22.21
N ILE A 152 -4.14 9.14 -22.83
CA ILE A 152 -4.12 10.59 -22.75
C ILE A 152 -5.31 11.07 -23.58
N ASP A 153 -6.39 11.49 -22.92
CA ASP A 153 -7.52 12.14 -23.60
C ASP A 153 -7.02 13.45 -24.23
N PRO A 154 -7.05 13.62 -25.57
CA PRO A 154 -6.48 14.79 -26.25
C PRO A 154 -7.22 16.13 -26.01
N LYS A 155 -8.16 16.20 -25.07
CA LYS A 155 -9.12 17.31 -24.95
C LYS A 155 -8.84 18.31 -23.82
N ILE A 156 -7.65 18.27 -23.20
CA ILE A 156 -7.27 19.25 -22.19
C ILE A 156 -6.07 20.06 -22.68
N HIS A 157 -6.38 21.21 -23.31
CA HIS A 157 -5.53 22.39 -23.48
C HIS A 157 -6.44 23.61 -23.29
N PRO A 158 -6.06 24.63 -22.51
CA PRO A 158 -6.31 26.02 -22.87
C PRO A 158 -5.33 26.49 -23.96
#